data_AF-C8W378-F1
#
_entry.id   AF-C8W378-F1
#
_cell.length_a   1.000
_cell.length_b   1.000
_cell.length_c   1.000
_cell.angle_alpha   90.00
_cell.angle_beta   90.00
_cell.angle_gamma   90.00
#
_symmetry.space_group_name_H-M   'P 1'
#
loop_
_entity.id
_entity.type
_entity.pdbx_description
1 polymer ?
#
loop_
_entity_poly.entity_id
_entity_poly.type
_entity_poly.pdbx_seq_one_letter_code
_entity_poly.pdbx_strand_id
1 'polypeptide(L)'
;MLHPTNTRIVFAGSEEEARSKYLELGVKPKHQIADLECYKAIDEEDFDINAEMNFIGEISVSPSIMADIRTDPEHAYVLYYMEDSSSPERE
;
A
#
# COMPACT_ATOMS: atom_id res chain seq x y z
N MET A 1 -2.99 -18.40 4.13
CA MET A 1 -1.82 -17.52 4.33
C MET A 1 -2.19 -16.19 3.72
N LEU A 2 -2.14 -15.13 4.53
CA LEU A 2 -2.40 -13.77 4.05
C LEU A 2 -1.20 -13.31 3.22
N HIS A 3 -1.47 -12.70 2.07
CA HIS A 3 -0.45 -12.15 1.20
C HIS A 3 -0.89 -10.77 0.70
N PRO A 4 0.01 -9.77 0.74
CA PRO A 4 -0.30 -8.46 0.20
C PRO A 4 -0.32 -8.51 -1.33
N THR A 5 -1.35 -7.95 -1.93
CA THR A 5 -1.52 -7.88 -3.39
C THR A 5 -1.92 -6.48 -3.84
N ASN A 6 -1.73 -6.23 -5.13
CA ASN A 6 -2.13 -4.99 -5.81
C ASN A 6 -1.59 -3.70 -5.18
N THR A 7 -0.42 -3.79 -4.54
CA THR A 7 0.23 -2.68 -3.85
C THR A 7 0.40 -1.44 -4.74
N ARG A 8 -0.03 -0.29 -4.22
CA ARG A 8 0.14 1.03 -4.85
C ARG A 8 0.49 2.10 -3.84
N ILE A 9 1.20 3.10 -4.34
CA ILE A 9 1.43 4.34 -3.61
C ILE A 9 0.48 5.40 -4.15
N VAL A 10 -0.16 6.10 -3.24
CA VAL A 10 -1.10 7.17 -3.50
C VAL A 10 -0.68 8.39 -2.69
N PHE A 11 -0.53 9.52 -3.38
CA PHE A 11 -0.30 10.80 -2.73
C PHE A 11 -1.63 11.47 -2.41
N ALA A 12 -1.92 11.67 -1.12
CA ALA A 12 -3.20 12.19 -0.65
C ALA A 12 -3.05 13.03 0.63
N GLY A 13 -4.00 13.94 0.87
CA GLY A 13 -4.04 14.76 2.09
C GLY A 13 -4.43 14.00 3.36
N SER A 14 -5.13 12.88 3.20
CA SER A 14 -5.72 12.08 4.28
C SER A 14 -5.82 10.62 3.86
N GLU A 15 -5.90 9.72 4.85
CA GLU A 15 -6.10 8.28 4.62
C GLU A 15 -7.38 7.99 3.81
N GLU A 16 -8.49 8.68 4.12
CA GLU A 16 -9.76 8.54 3.39
C GLU A 16 -9.61 8.90 1.90
N GLU A 17 -8.86 9.97 1.59
CA GLU A 17 -8.60 10.38 0.22
C GLU A 17 -7.69 9.38 -0.49
N ALA A 18 -6.67 8.86 0.21
CA ALA A 18 -5.78 7.84 -0.33
C ALA A 18 -6.54 6.56 -0.72
N ARG A 19 -7.41 6.09 0.18
CA ARG A 19 -8.32 4.96 -0.07
C ARG A 19 -9.24 5.24 -1.24
N SER A 20 -9.86 6.43 -1.30
CA SER A 20 -10.74 6.80 -2.40
C SER A 20 -10.01 6.78 -3.74
N LYS A 21 -8.85 7.43 -3.86
CA LYS A 21 -8.03 7.43 -5.08
C LYS A 21 -7.62 6.02 -5.50
N TYR A 22 -7.24 5.18 -4.53
CA TYR A 22 -6.90 3.78 -4.81
C TYR A 22 -8.12 2.99 -5.33
N LEU A 23 -9.30 3.19 -4.76
CA LEU A 23 -10.55 2.59 -5.22
C LEU A 23 -10.97 3.11 -6.61
N GLU A 24 -10.70 4.38 -6.92
CA GLU A 24 -10.94 4.98 -8.23
C GLU A 24 -10.07 4.38 -9.34
N LEU A 25 -8.90 3.80 -9.01
CA LEU A 25 -8.10 3.03 -9.97
C LEU A 25 -8.81 1.75 -10.44
N GLY A 26 -9.91 1.37 -9.80
CA GLY A 26 -10.67 0.16 -10.14
C GLY A 26 -9.94 -1.13 -9.78
N VAL A 27 -8.94 -1.05 -8.89
CA VAL A 27 -8.23 -2.22 -8.37
C VAL A 27 -9.22 -3.04 -7.54
N LYS A 28 -9.36 -4.32 -7.87
CA LYS A 28 -10.21 -5.24 -7.13
C LYS A 28 -9.36 -6.35 -6.52
N PRO A 29 -9.67 -6.77 -5.30
CA PRO A 29 -9.08 -7.98 -4.77
C PRO A 29 -9.49 -9.18 -5.62
N LYS A 30 -8.62 -10.16 -5.71
CA LYS A 30 -8.85 -11.43 -6.43
C LYS A 30 -9.72 -12.38 -5.60
N HIS A 31 -9.66 -12.28 -4.28
CA HIS A 31 -10.28 -13.18 -3.32
C HIS A 31 -11.46 -12.50 -2.62
N GLN A 32 -12.37 -13.33 -2.10
CA GLN A 32 -13.58 -12.87 -1.43
C GLN A 32 -13.30 -12.26 -0.05
N ILE A 33 -12.21 -12.70 0.58
CA ILE A 33 -11.70 -12.17 1.85
C ILE A 33 -10.44 -11.39 1.51
N ALA A 34 -10.60 -10.07 1.41
CA ALA A 34 -9.52 -9.14 1.16
C ALA A 34 -9.76 -7.85 1.92
N ASP A 35 -8.84 -7.52 2.80
CA ASP A 35 -8.88 -6.27 3.57
C ASP A 35 -7.96 -5.25 2.90
N LEU A 36 -8.47 -4.03 2.71
CA LEU A 36 -7.68 -2.94 2.17
C LEU A 36 -6.91 -2.29 3.32
N GLU A 37 -5.60 -2.52 3.31
CA GLU A 37 -4.69 -1.89 4.23
C GLU A 37 -4.19 -0.57 3.65
N CYS A 38 -4.04 0.43 4.53
CA CYS A 38 -3.55 1.75 4.16
C CYS A 38 -2.57 2.23 5.23
N TYR A 39 -1.32 2.42 4.84
CA TYR A 39 -0.24 2.82 5.73
C TYR A 39 0.40 4.10 5.21
N LYS A 40 0.63 5.06 6.11
CA LYS A 40 1.34 6.28 5.77
C LYS A 40 2.84 6.02 5.88
N ALA A 41 3.60 6.34 4.84
CA ALA A 41 5.02 5.97 4.77
C ALA A 41 5.81 6.50 5.97
N ILE A 42 5.61 7.77 6.34
CA ILE A 42 6.31 8.41 7.45
C ILE A 42 5.80 8.04 8.85
N ASP A 43 4.67 7.34 8.95
CA ASP A 43 4.09 6.93 10.24
C ASP A 43 4.64 5.57 10.69
N GLU A 44 5.22 4.81 9.77
CA GLU A 44 5.89 3.55 10.06
C GLU A 44 7.16 3.76 10.88
N GLU A 45 7.26 3.07 12.02
CA GLU A 45 8.37 3.22 12.96
C GLU A 45 9.73 2.84 12.34
N ASP A 46 9.74 1.88 11.42
CA ASP A 46 10.92 1.38 10.71
C ASP A 46 11.21 2.14 9.40
N PHE A 47 10.42 3.17 9.05
CA PHE A 47 10.62 3.90 7.80
C PHE A 47 11.79 4.89 7.88
N ASP A 48 12.80 4.67 7.05
CA ASP A 48 13.92 5.59 6.86
C ASP A 48 13.90 6.22 5.47
N ILE A 49 13.69 7.53 5.40
CA ILE A 49 13.63 8.27 4.14
C ILE A 49 14.92 8.20 3.31
N ASN A 50 16.08 7.96 3.93
CA ASN A 50 17.38 7.88 3.27
C ASN A 50 17.71 6.45 2.82
N ALA A 51 17.04 5.43 3.38
CA ALA A 51 17.23 4.05 2.96
C ALA A 51 16.82 3.85 1.50
N GLU A 52 17.53 2.95 0.80
CA GLU A 52 17.24 2.61 -0.60
C GLU A 52 15.93 1.82 -0.73
N MET A 53 15.51 1.12 0.33
CA MET A 53 14.27 0.37 0.41
C MET A 53 13.74 0.41 1.83
N ASN A 54 12.41 0.39 1.99
CA ASN A 54 11.75 0.29 3.30
C ASN A 54 10.68 -0.79 3.27
N PHE A 55 10.30 -1.24 4.46
CA PHE A 55 9.08 -2.01 4.65
C PHE A 55 8.00 -1.07 5.19
N ILE A 56 6.81 -1.12 4.58
CA ILE A 56 5.64 -0.36 5.01
C ILE A 56 4.50 -1.35 5.22
N GLY A 57 4.12 -1.59 6.48
CA GLY A 57 3.28 -2.73 6.84
C GLY A 57 3.94 -4.05 6.42
N GLU A 58 3.28 -4.82 5.54
CA GLU A 58 3.76 -6.13 5.08
C GLU A 58 4.40 -6.12 3.68
N ILE A 59 4.66 -4.94 3.08
CA ILE A 59 5.22 -4.83 1.73
C ILE A 59 6.60 -4.17 1.72
N SER A 60 7.48 -4.68 0.85
CA SER A 60 8.78 -4.07 0.57
C SER A 60 8.67 -3.01 -0.53
N VAL A 61 9.05 -1.79 -0.22
CA VAL A 61 9.07 -0.66 -1.13
C VAL A 61 10.43 -0.56 -1.83
N SER A 62 10.40 -0.63 -3.16
CA SER A 62 11.60 -0.54 -4.00
C SER A 62 12.16 0.89 -4.09
N PRO A 63 13.44 1.07 -4.45
CA PRO A 63 14.09 2.38 -4.57
C PRO A 63 13.40 3.36 -5.51
N SER A 64 12.81 2.89 -6.61
CA SER A 64 12.03 3.74 -7.51
C SER A 64 10.84 4.37 -6.80
N ILE A 65 10.13 3.56 -6.02
CA ILE A 65 8.95 4.00 -5.26
C ILE A 65 9.38 4.88 -4.08
N MET A 66 10.50 4.56 -3.43
CA MET A 66 11.11 5.44 -2.43
C MET A 66 11.45 6.81 -3.00
N ALA A 67 11.91 6.91 -4.26
CA ALA A 67 12.19 8.18 -4.90
C ALA A 67 10.92 9.04 -5.08
N ASP A 68 9.79 8.41 -5.43
CA ASP A 68 8.48 9.07 -5.45
C ASP A 68 8.08 9.54 -4.03
N ILE A 69 8.15 8.65 -3.02
CA ILE A 69 7.83 8.99 -1.62
C ILE A 69 8.69 10.15 -1.12
N ARG A 70 9.99 10.17 -1.43
CA ARG A 70 10.90 11.25 -1.03
C ARG A 70 10.50 12.62 -1.57
N THR A 71 9.76 12.67 -2.68
CA THR A 71 9.28 13.93 -3.25
C THR A 71 8.18 14.54 -2.38
N ASP A 72 7.30 13.69 -1.82
CA ASP A 72 6.25 14.12 -0.91
C ASP A 72 5.95 13.02 0.15
N PRO A 73 6.77 12.91 1.19
CA PRO A 73 6.68 11.82 2.16
C PRO A 73 5.50 12.02 3.12
N GLU A 74 5.08 13.27 3.35
CA GLU A 74 3.98 13.61 4.24
C GLU A 74 2.61 13.24 3.66
N HIS A 75 2.49 13.16 2.34
CA HIS A 75 1.26 12.73 1.66
C HIS A 75 1.39 11.34 1.04
N ALA A 76 2.49 10.62 1.24
CA ALA A 76 2.69 9.29 0.68
C ALA A 76 1.97 8.21 1.51
N TYR A 77 0.92 7.64 0.91
CA TYR A 77 0.18 6.50 1.46
C TYR A 77 0.42 5.26 0.61
N VAL A 78 0.70 4.14 1.27
CA VAL A 78 0.83 2.82 0.67
C VAL A 78 -0.45 2.06 0.93
N LEU A 79 -1.09 1.60 -0.15
CA LEU A 79 -2.31 0.80 -0.09
C LEU A 79 -2.12 -0.53 -0.78
N TYR A 80 -2.59 -1.60 -0.16
CA TYR A 80 -2.58 -2.94 -0.72
C TYR A 80 -3.72 -3.77 -0.15
N TYR A 81 -4.12 -4.80 -0.88
CA TYR A 81 -5.09 -5.77 -0.39
C TYR A 81 -4.38 -6.90 0.33
N MET A 82 -4.81 -7.21 1.55
CA MET A 82 -4.40 -8.40 2.28
C MET A 82 -5.37 -9.53 1.95
N GLU A 83 -4.93 -10.45 1.10
CA GLU A 83 -5.77 -11.54 0.61
C GLU A 83 -5.35 -12.88 1.24
N ASP A 84 -6.30 -13.76 1.58
CA ASP A 84 -5.95 -15.12 2.00
C ASP A 84 -5.90 -16.05 0.77
N SER A 85 -4.71 -16.54 0.39
CA SER A 85 -4.57 -17.46 -0.75
C SER A 85 -5.26 -18.81 -0.55
N SER A 86 -5.79 -19.09 0.65
CA SER A 86 -6.52 -20.31 0.96
C SER A 86 -8.03 -20.16 0.75
N SER A 87 -8.51 -18.96 0.42
CA SER A 87 -9.91 -18.71 0.02
C SER A 87 -10.09 -18.92 -1.49
N PRO A 88 -11.26 -19.37 -1.98
CA PRO A 88 -11.47 -19.55 -3.41
C PRO A 88 -11.48 -18.21 -4.17
N GLU A 89 -10.84 -18.18 -5.34
CA GLU A 89 -10.90 -17.07 -6.31
C GLU A 89 -12.35 -16.84 -6.76
N ARG A 90 -12.78 -15.57 -6.91
CA ARG A 90 -14.12 -15.28 -7.44
C ARG A 90 -14.17 -15.58 -8.95
N GLU A 91 -14.98 -16.57 -9.34
CA GLU A 91 -15.38 -16.86 -10.74
C GLU A 91 -16.14 -15.69 -11.40
#